data_AF-A0A973RN63-F1
#
_entry.id   AF-A0A973RN63-F1
#
_cell.length_a   1.000
_cell.length_b   1.000
_cell.length_c   1.000
_cell.angle_alpha   90.00
_cell.angle_beta   90.00
_cell.angle_gamma   90.00
#
_symmetry.space_group_name_H-M   'P 1'
#
loop_
_entity.id
_entity.type
_entity.pdbx_description
1 polymer ?
#
loop_
_entity_poly.entity_id
_entity_poly.type
_entity_poly.pdbx_seq_one_letter_code
_entity_poly.pdbx_strand_id
1 'polypeptide(L)'
;MGDQFKTDTDQLGQFLKTLEGCISDLEEARTALAHVRADQIGTQRLDEACDGFQERWKYGSEQTKKMVEAVSRGVKSNKKAYEEVEDALEKAFKDIEAKGTSGQKGAK
;
A
#
# COMPACT_ATOMS: atom_id res chain seq x y z
N MET A 1 19.71 -12.95 -5.37
CA MET A 1 18.79 -11.94 -5.92
C MET A 1 17.44 -11.96 -5.21
N GLY A 2 16.79 -13.11 -5.00
CA GLY A 2 15.48 -13.18 -4.31
C GLY A 2 15.40 -12.58 -2.90
N ASP A 3 16.45 -12.68 -2.07
CA ASP A 3 16.42 -12.15 -0.69
C ASP A 3 16.33 -10.61 -0.60
N GLN A 4 16.92 -9.88 -1.54
CA GLN A 4 16.81 -8.42 -1.59
C GLN A 4 15.38 -7.99 -1.96
N PHE A 5 14.75 -8.66 -2.93
CA PHE A 5 13.38 -8.36 -3.35
C PHE A 5 12.31 -8.73 -2.32
N LYS A 6 12.54 -9.83 -1.58
CA LYS A 6 11.69 -10.18 -0.43
C LYS A 6 11.74 -9.10 0.64
N THR A 7 12.94 -8.59 0.93
CA THR A 7 13.15 -7.48 1.85
C THR A 7 12.43 -6.21 1.38
N ASP A 8 12.58 -5.83 0.10
CA ASP A 8 11.92 -4.65 -0.47
C ASP A 8 10.38 -4.77 -0.42
N THR A 9 9.86 -5.96 -0.68
CA THR A 9 8.42 -6.24 -0.62
C THR A 9 7.88 -6.14 0.80
N ASP A 10 8.60 -6.70 1.78
CA ASP A 10 8.23 -6.64 3.19
C ASP A 10 8.28 -5.19 3.70
N GLN A 11 9.30 -4.43 3.31
CA GLN A 11 9.41 -3.00 3.59
C GLN A 11 8.25 -2.19 3.00
N LEU A 12 7.85 -2.47 1.76
CA LEU A 12 6.68 -1.82 1.14
C LEU A 12 5.38 -2.19 1.88
N GLY A 13 5.23 -3.44 2.32
CA GLY A 13 4.09 -3.85 3.14
C GLY A 13 4.05 -3.12 4.49
N GLN A 14 5.20 -2.90 5.10
CA GLN A 14 5.33 -2.17 6.36
C GLN A 14 5.05 -0.68 6.19
N PHE A 15 5.54 -0.08 5.10
CA PHE A 15 5.24 1.31 4.73
C PHE A 15 3.74 1.54 4.52
N LEU A 16 3.05 0.61 3.86
CA LEU A 16 1.59 0.67 3.68
C LEU A 16 0.84 0.63 5.01
N LYS A 17 1.24 -0.24 5.94
CA LYS A 17 0.65 -0.28 7.29
C LYS A 17 0.85 1.03 8.05
N THR A 18 2.04 1.63 7.95
CA THR A 18 2.30 2.93 8.57
C THR A 18 1.39 4.01 7.99
N LEU A 19 1.22 4.05 6.67
CA LEU A 19 0.33 5.01 6.01
C LEU A 19 -1.14 4.82 6.39
N GLU A 20 -1.61 3.56 6.47
CA GLU A 20 -2.95 3.25 6.96
C GLU A 20 -3.15 3.72 8.42
N GLY A 21 -2.15 3.53 9.27
CA GLY A 21 -2.15 4.06 10.64
C GLY A 21 -2.26 5.59 10.68
N CYS A 22 -1.45 6.31 9.89
CA CYS A 22 -1.52 7.77 9.82
C CYS A 22 -2.91 8.27 9.35
N ILE A 23 -3.57 7.56 8.43
CA ILE A 23 -4.94 7.90 8.02
C ILE A 23 -5.91 7.72 9.18
N SER A 24 -5.80 6.62 9.92
CA SER A 24 -6.61 6.35 11.12
C SER A 24 -6.43 7.46 12.16
N ASP A 25 -5.18 7.84 12.45
CA ASP A 25 -4.86 8.92 13.40
C ASP A 25 -5.47 10.26 12.97
N LEU A 26 -5.43 10.56 11.66
CA LEU A 26 -6.05 11.77 11.10
C LEU A 26 -7.57 11.77 11.18
N GLU A 27 -8.22 10.61 11.04
CA GLU A 27 -9.67 10.45 11.21
C GLU A 27 -10.09 10.53 12.69
N GLU A 28 -9.31 9.95 13.60
CA GLU A 28 -9.52 10.05 15.04
C GLU A 28 -9.38 11.49 15.53
N ALA A 29 -8.31 12.19 15.12
CA ALA A 29 -8.10 13.60 15.44
C ALA A 29 -9.27 14.47 14.93
N ARG A 30 -9.76 14.20 13.70
CA ARG A 30 -10.94 14.88 13.15
C ARG A 30 -12.16 14.69 14.04
N THR A 31 -12.41 13.44 14.43
CA THR A 31 -13.58 13.05 15.23
C THR A 31 -13.53 13.68 16.62
N ALA A 32 -12.36 13.67 17.27
CA ALA A 32 -12.15 14.36 18.54
C ALA A 32 -12.43 15.87 18.42
N LEU A 33 -11.96 16.51 17.35
CA LEU A 33 -12.23 17.93 17.10
C LEU A 33 -13.69 18.21 16.70
N ALA A 34 -14.39 17.27 16.08
CA ALA A 34 -15.82 17.42 15.77
C ALA A 34 -16.68 17.45 17.04
N HIS A 35 -16.28 16.71 18.08
CA HIS A 35 -16.94 16.75 19.38
C HIS A 35 -16.80 18.10 20.10
N VAL A 36 -15.79 18.90 19.74
CA VAL A 36 -15.52 20.21 20.34
C VAL A 36 -16.33 21.34 19.68
N ARG A 37 -17.14 21.06 18.64
CA ARG A 37 -17.70 22.10 17.76
C ARG A 37 -19.16 22.50 18.03
N ALA A 38 -19.29 23.84 18.06
CA ALA A 38 -20.45 24.73 17.83
C ALA A 38 -21.28 25.17 19.03
N ASP A 39 -21.68 24.30 19.95
CA ASP A 39 -22.51 24.74 21.09
C ASP A 39 -21.71 25.41 22.22
N GLN A 40 -20.37 25.27 22.22
CA GLN A 40 -19.49 25.70 23.31
C GLN A 40 -18.68 26.98 23.04
N ILE A 41 -18.55 27.46 21.80
CA ILE A 41 -17.63 28.58 21.48
C ILE A 41 -18.33 29.91 21.07
N GLY A 42 -19.63 29.87 20.84
CA GLY A 42 -20.53 31.03 20.99
C GLY A 42 -20.41 32.18 19.98
N THR A 43 -19.64 32.05 18.90
CA THR A 43 -19.57 33.08 17.85
C THR A 43 -19.70 32.49 16.44
N GLN A 44 -20.65 33.03 15.66
CA GLN A 44 -20.99 32.56 14.31
C GLN A 44 -19.78 32.44 13.37
N ARG A 45 -18.83 33.39 13.45
CA ARG A 45 -17.60 33.36 12.65
C ARG A 45 -16.70 32.16 12.98
N LEU A 46 -16.66 31.77 14.25
CA LEU A 46 -15.84 30.65 14.68
C LEU A 46 -16.51 29.32 14.31
N ASP A 47 -17.83 29.25 14.42
CA ASP A 47 -18.60 28.08 14.00
C ASP A 47 -18.41 27.80 12.50
N GLU A 48 -18.53 28.84 11.67
CA GLU A 48 -18.26 28.77 10.21
C GLU A 48 -16.82 28.37 9.89
N ALA A 49 -15.84 28.93 10.61
CA ALA A 49 -14.43 28.57 10.42
C ALA A 49 -14.16 27.11 10.79
N CYS A 50 -14.78 26.63 11.86
CA CYS A 50 -14.66 25.25 12.28
C CYS A 50 -15.41 24.31 11.30
N ASP A 51 -16.52 24.73 10.69
CA ASP A 51 -17.20 23.99 9.60
C ASP A 51 -16.31 23.83 8.39
N GLY A 52 -15.77 24.94 7.89
CA GLY A 52 -14.86 24.91 6.76
C GLY A 52 -13.60 24.09 7.04
N PHE A 53 -13.09 24.13 8.28
CA PHE A 53 -11.97 23.28 8.70
C PHE A 53 -12.32 21.80 8.65
N GLN A 54 -13.45 21.39 9.24
CA GLN A 54 -13.87 19.99 9.27
C GLN A 54 -14.12 19.42 7.87
N GLU A 55 -14.74 20.21 6.99
CA GLU A 55 -15.00 19.81 5.60
C GLU A 55 -13.69 19.61 4.83
N ARG A 56 -12.78 20.59 4.89
CA ARG A 56 -11.47 20.52 4.22
C ARG A 56 -10.61 19.39 4.76
N TRP A 57 -10.63 19.18 6.09
CA TRP A 57 -9.90 18.09 6.72
C TRP A 57 -10.43 16.73 6.25
N LYS A 58 -11.76 16.53 6.26
CA LYS A 58 -12.38 15.31 5.75
C LYS A 58 -12.01 15.05 4.28
N TYR A 59 -12.06 16.08 3.45
CA TYR A 59 -11.65 15.94 2.05
C TYR A 59 -10.17 15.53 1.94
N GLY A 60 -9.28 16.20 2.66
CA GLY A 60 -7.84 15.90 2.68
C GLY A 60 -7.54 14.47 3.14
N SER A 61 -8.19 13.99 4.20
CA SER A 61 -8.04 12.61 4.67
C SER A 61 -8.53 11.60 3.63
N GLU A 62 -9.68 11.85 2.98
CA GLU A 62 -10.21 10.98 1.92
C GLU A 62 -9.29 10.93 0.69
N GLN A 63 -8.71 12.07 0.26
CA GLN A 63 -7.74 12.09 -0.84
C GLN A 63 -6.45 11.35 -0.49
N THR A 64 -5.96 11.54 0.74
CA THR A 64 -4.78 10.83 1.25
C THR A 64 -5.01 9.32 1.22
N LYS A 65 -6.18 8.86 1.69
CA LYS A 65 -6.58 7.45 1.62
C LYS A 65 -6.59 6.91 0.20
N LYS A 66 -7.17 7.63 -0.76
CA LYS A 66 -7.18 7.23 -2.19
C LYS A 66 -5.76 7.09 -2.75
N MET A 67 -4.86 8.01 -2.43
CA MET A 67 -3.46 7.93 -2.85
C MET A 67 -2.76 6.71 -2.25
N VAL A 68 -2.92 6.47 -0.94
CA VAL A 68 -2.34 5.31 -0.26
C VAL A 68 -2.86 4.00 -0.85
N GLU A 69 -4.16 3.89 -1.13
CA GLU A 69 -4.75 2.73 -1.79
C GLU A 69 -4.19 2.52 -3.21
N ALA A 70 -4.00 3.60 -3.98
CA ALA A 70 -3.42 3.52 -5.32
C ALA A 70 -1.96 3.01 -5.27
N VAL A 71 -1.15 3.53 -4.35
CA VAL A 71 0.22 3.06 -4.11
C VAL A 71 0.22 1.60 -3.68
N SER A 72 -0.67 1.21 -2.76
CA SER A 72 -0.85 -0.16 -2.29
C SER A 72 -1.14 -1.13 -3.43
N ARG A 73 -2.06 -0.77 -4.33
CA ARG A 73 -2.38 -1.56 -5.52
C ARG A 73 -1.18 -1.67 -6.47
N GLY A 74 -0.50 -0.56 -6.73
CA GLY A 74 0.70 -0.54 -7.59
C GLY A 74 1.80 -1.46 -7.07
N VAL A 75 2.12 -1.37 -5.78
CA VAL A 75 3.09 -2.23 -5.09
C VAL A 75 2.70 -3.71 -5.20
N LYS A 76 1.45 -4.06 -4.86
CA LYS A 76 0.97 -5.45 -4.94
C LYS A 76 1.02 -6.00 -6.36
N SER A 77 0.64 -5.19 -7.34
CA SER A 77 0.71 -5.56 -8.75
C SER A 77 2.16 -5.80 -9.20
N ASN A 78 3.08 -4.93 -8.78
CA ASN A 78 4.49 -5.06 -9.13
C ASN A 78 5.07 -6.33 -8.53
N LYS A 79 4.82 -6.59 -7.23
CA LYS A 79 5.20 -7.84 -6.56
C LYS A 79 4.74 -9.07 -7.33
N LYS A 80 3.45 -9.13 -7.68
CA LYS A 80 2.86 -10.27 -8.40
C LYS A 80 3.52 -10.50 -9.77
N ALA A 81 3.78 -9.43 -10.52
CA ALA A 81 4.46 -9.53 -11.81
C ALA A 81 5.88 -10.10 -11.67
N TYR A 82 6.61 -9.74 -10.61
CA TYR A 82 7.93 -10.30 -10.36
C TYR A 82 7.87 -11.77 -9.93
N GLU A 83 6.94 -12.16 -9.06
CA GLU A 83 6.72 -13.57 -8.68
C GLU A 83 6.41 -14.42 -9.93
N GLU A 84 5.58 -13.93 -10.85
CA GLU A 84 5.27 -14.61 -12.11
C GLU A 84 6.50 -14.77 -13.02
N VAL A 85 7.39 -13.77 -13.05
CA VAL A 85 8.66 -13.85 -13.80
C VAL A 85 9.62 -14.85 -13.17
N GLU A 86 9.76 -14.88 -11.84
CA GLU A 86 10.60 -15.86 -11.16
C GLU A 86 10.08 -17.29 -11.39
N ASP A 87 8.77 -17.52 -11.25
CA ASP A 87 8.14 -18.82 -11.52
C ASP A 87 8.38 -19.29 -12.97
N ALA A 88 8.28 -18.36 -13.93
CA ALA A 88 8.52 -18.66 -15.34
C ALA A 88 9.99 -19.01 -15.60
N LEU A 89 10.93 -18.27 -14.99
CA LEU A 89 12.36 -18.56 -15.07
C LEU A 89 12.70 -19.92 -14.44
N GLU A 90 12.16 -20.21 -13.25
CA GLU A 90 12.39 -21.49 -12.57
C GLU A 90 11.87 -22.67 -13.40
N LYS A 91 10.68 -22.55 -13.98
CA LYS A 91 10.13 -23.55 -14.91
C LYS A 91 11.01 -23.73 -16.14
N ALA A 92 11.46 -22.63 -16.76
CA ALA A 92 12.34 -22.69 -17.92
C ALA A 92 13.67 -23.39 -17.60
N PHE A 93 14.28 -23.11 -16.44
CA PHE A 93 15.48 -23.81 -16.01
C PHE A 93 15.24 -25.31 -15.77
N LYS A 94 14.15 -25.68 -15.09
CA LYS A 94 13.77 -27.10 -14.88
C LYS A 94 13.55 -27.84 -16.21
N ASP A 95 12.90 -27.20 -17.17
CA ASP A 95 12.68 -27.76 -18.50
C ASP A 95 13.99 -27.95 -19.28
N ILE A 96 14.93 -27.01 -19.15
CA ILE A 96 16.27 -27.12 -19.74
C ILE A 96 17.05 -28.27 -19.08
N GLU A 97 17.02 -28.39 -17.75
CA GLU A 97 17.67 -29.49 -17.02
C GLU A 97 17.09 -30.86 -17.41
N ALA A 98 15.77 -30.97 -17.55
CA ALA A 98 15.10 -32.19 -17.99
C ALA A 98 15.44 -32.57 -19.44
N LYS A 99 15.61 -31.59 -20.33
CA LYS A 99 16.05 -31.82 -21.72
C LYS A 99 17.54 -32.10 -21.84
N GLY A 100 18.38 -31.47 -21.02
CA GLY A 100 19.82 -31.71 -20.99
C GLY A 100 20.19 -33.11 -20.46
N THR A 101 19.44 -33.61 -19.47
CA THR A 101 19.63 -34.95 -18.90
C THR A 101 19.12 -36.09 -19.79
N SER A 102 18.16 -35.83 -20.69
CA SER A 102 17.70 -36.83 -21.67
C SER A 102 18.65 -37.01 -22.87
N GLY A 103 19.47 -36.01 -23.21
CA GLY A 103 20.48 -36.10 -24.26
C GLY A 103 21.72 -36.94 -23.89
N GLN A 104 22.07 -37.05 -22.60
CA GLN A 104 23.29 -37.73 -22.14
C GLN A 104 23.15 -39.27 -22.05
N LYS A 105 21.92 -39.81 -22.03
CA LYS A 105 21.67 -41.26 -21.97
C LYS A 105 21.67 -41.98 -23.33
N GLY A 106 21.80 -41.25 -24.44
CA GLY A 106 21.79 -41.81 -25.81
C GLY A 106 23.17 -42.02 -26.46
N ALA A 107 24.27 -41.68 -25.78
CA ALA A 107 25.62 -41.82 -26.29
C ALA A 107 26.41 -42.87 -25.49
N LYS A 108 26.07 -44.14 -25.67
CA LYS A 108 26.96 -45.27 -25.35
C LYS A 108 26.62 -46.47 -26.23
#